data_AF-A0A6C0BUJ2-F1
#
_entry.id   AF-A0A6C0BUJ2-F1
#
_cell.length_a   1.000
_cell.length_b   1.000
_cell.length_c   1.000
_cell.angle_alpha   90.00
_cell.angle_beta   90.00
_cell.angle_gamma   90.00
#
_symmetry.space_group_name_H-M   'P 1'
#
loop_
_entity.id
_entity.type
_entity.pdbx_description
1 polymer ?
#
loop_
_entity_poly.entity_id
_entity_poly.type
_entity_poly.pdbx_seq_one_letter_code
_entity_poly.pdbx_strand_id
1 'polypeptide(L)'
;MLKDYEKEEIIKNFPAIELSYETIGHNKVYDFILCIPEGKKVFAWFTTYKKQNVCFLMEINTETKQIINIEYAVCCFHDHLSFGTIFYGTIFKYENTRFFSVEDLYYVKGRPVHMKNYSEKLELLKHIFANDIKQVSYYQYQMVFGLPVIDNNYQHILNIATILPYKVKYLQFRQNSKHMPIVNCVYYKSNLGEKRYGNNNAPPQQKKEYIFNVKPEIQSDIYGLYVYNHDSKKCDYYVETACIPDFKTSVMMNKLFRKIKENENLDALEESDEEEEFENQDIDKFVHLDKEYNMICEYNYKHKKWTPLRLAPRGQRVVNKNDLGRL
;
A
#
# COMPACT_ATOMS: atom_id res chain seq x y z
N MET A 1 16.54 21.75 -23.80
CA MET A 1 16.62 21.40 -22.37
C MET A 1 16.83 22.67 -21.57
N LEU A 2 16.23 22.78 -20.38
CA LEU A 2 16.46 23.89 -19.45
C LEU A 2 17.83 23.75 -18.80
N LYS A 3 18.56 24.86 -18.68
CA LYS A 3 19.82 24.94 -17.91
C LYS A 3 19.50 25.05 -16.41
N ASP A 4 20.45 24.71 -15.55
CA ASP A 4 20.19 24.65 -14.11
C ASP A 4 19.81 26.00 -13.49
N TYR A 5 20.46 27.10 -13.91
CA TYR A 5 20.08 28.45 -13.46
C TYR A 5 18.63 28.82 -13.87
N GLU A 6 18.13 28.32 -15.00
CA GLU A 6 16.75 28.57 -15.44
C GLU A 6 15.78 27.81 -14.54
N LYS A 7 16.14 26.59 -14.14
CA LYS A 7 15.32 25.79 -13.20
C LYS A 7 15.23 26.49 -11.84
N GLU A 8 16.33 27.02 -11.32
CA GLU A 8 16.35 27.78 -10.07
C GLU A 8 15.44 29.01 -10.12
N GLU A 9 15.48 29.77 -11.22
CA GLU A 9 14.60 30.92 -11.46
C GLU A 9 13.12 30.49 -11.49
N ILE A 10 12.80 29.40 -12.19
CA ILE A 10 11.44 28.86 -12.29
C ILE A 10 10.94 28.43 -10.90
N ILE A 11 11.76 27.73 -10.10
CA ILE A 11 11.40 27.31 -8.73
C ILE A 11 11.15 28.53 -7.85
N LYS A 12 11.97 29.57 -7.94
CA LYS A 12 11.81 30.80 -7.15
C LYS A 12 10.48 31.50 -7.43
N ASN A 13 10.01 31.44 -8.67
CA ASN A 13 8.73 32.02 -9.09
C ASN A 13 7.53 31.09 -8.91
N PHE A 14 7.75 29.83 -8.56
CA PHE A 14 6.68 28.88 -8.31
C PHE A 14 6.00 29.19 -6.97
N PRO A 15 4.65 29.28 -6.91
CA PRO A 15 3.95 29.56 -5.67
C PRO A 15 4.24 28.52 -4.58
N ALA A 16 4.33 28.97 -3.33
CA ALA A 16 4.41 28.07 -2.19
C ALA A 16 3.09 27.26 -2.09
N ILE A 17 3.21 25.94 -2.23
CA ILE A 17 2.08 25.00 -2.19
C ILE A 17 2.33 23.97 -1.10
N GLU A 18 1.39 23.86 -0.16
CA GLU A 18 1.36 22.77 0.81
C GLU A 18 0.68 21.56 0.20
N LEU A 19 1.44 20.46 0.08
CA LEU A 19 0.91 19.18 -0.38
C LEU A 19 -0.02 18.58 0.68
N SER A 20 -1.20 18.14 0.25
CA SER A 20 -2.14 17.41 1.12
C SER A 20 -1.45 16.21 1.79
N TYR A 21 -1.77 15.97 3.06
CA TYR A 21 -1.29 14.81 3.79
C TYR A 21 -1.98 13.55 3.27
N GLU A 22 -1.27 12.79 2.45
CA GLU A 22 -1.68 11.45 2.03
C GLU A 22 -1.35 10.47 3.16
N THR A 23 -2.35 9.80 3.71
CA THR A 23 -2.16 8.75 4.73
C THR A 23 -2.44 7.38 4.15
N ILE A 24 -1.72 6.36 4.62
CA ILE A 24 -2.05 4.97 4.30
C ILE A 24 -3.11 4.53 5.31
N GLY A 25 -4.31 4.20 4.85
CA GLY A 25 -5.45 3.89 5.71
C GLY A 25 -6.31 2.74 5.18
N HIS A 26 -7.17 2.18 6.02
CA HIS A 26 -8.01 1.01 5.71
C HIS A 26 -9.53 1.25 5.82
N ASN A 27 -9.94 2.47 6.21
CA ASN A 27 -11.36 2.81 6.35
C ASN A 27 -12.04 2.89 4.98
N LYS A 28 -13.37 2.76 4.92
CA LYS A 28 -14.12 2.57 3.66
C LYS A 28 -15.27 3.58 3.45
N VAL A 29 -15.33 4.66 4.21
CA VAL A 29 -16.41 5.67 4.10
C VAL A 29 -15.86 6.94 3.44
N TYR A 30 -16.03 7.04 2.13
CA TYR A 30 -15.56 8.18 1.31
C TYR A 30 -16.53 8.48 0.17
N ASP A 31 -16.52 9.73 -0.28
CA ASP A 31 -17.41 10.21 -1.35
C ASP A 31 -16.86 9.89 -2.75
N PHE A 32 -15.54 9.87 -2.89
CA PHE A 32 -14.85 9.61 -4.15
C PHE A 32 -13.71 8.61 -3.96
N ILE A 33 -13.58 7.70 -4.91
CA ILE A 33 -12.51 6.72 -5.03
C ILE A 33 -11.87 6.94 -6.40
N LEU A 34 -10.57 7.13 -6.44
CA LEU A 34 -9.81 7.45 -7.65
C LEU A 34 -8.81 6.32 -7.94
N CYS A 35 -8.74 5.85 -9.18
CA CYS A 35 -7.68 4.95 -9.62
C CYS A 35 -6.43 5.75 -10.01
N ILE A 36 -5.47 5.85 -9.09
CA ILE A 36 -4.21 6.56 -9.33
C ILE A 36 -3.23 5.64 -10.08
N PRO A 37 -2.76 6.02 -11.28
CA PRO A 37 -1.81 5.22 -12.04
C PRO A 37 -0.45 5.11 -11.34
N GLU A 38 0.31 4.08 -11.68
CA GLU A 38 1.72 4.00 -11.31
C GLU A 38 2.55 4.96 -12.17
N GLY A 39 3.27 5.87 -11.53
CA GLY A 39 4.03 6.89 -12.21
C GLY A 39 4.68 7.91 -11.28
N LYS A 40 5.15 9.00 -11.88
CA LYS A 40 5.84 10.09 -11.19
C LYS A 40 4.86 11.16 -10.73
N LYS A 41 4.97 11.62 -9.48
CA LYS A 41 4.19 12.75 -8.94
C LYS A 41 4.77 14.07 -9.44
N VAL A 42 3.93 14.91 -10.02
CA VAL A 42 4.37 16.11 -10.74
C VAL A 42 3.37 17.24 -10.56
N PHE A 43 3.87 18.48 -10.44
CA PHE A 43 3.06 19.67 -10.70
C PHE A 43 3.11 20.03 -12.19
N ALA A 44 1.96 20.23 -12.81
CA ALA A 44 1.88 20.86 -14.13
C ALA A 44 1.53 22.34 -13.95
N TRP A 45 2.49 23.21 -14.24
CA TRP A 45 2.37 24.65 -14.09
C TRP A 45 2.27 25.35 -15.44
N PHE A 46 1.08 25.86 -15.74
CA PHE A 46 0.83 26.69 -16.90
C PHE A 46 1.14 28.15 -16.54
N THR A 47 2.14 28.71 -17.21
CA THR A 47 2.64 30.06 -16.95
C THR A 47 3.17 30.71 -18.23
N THR A 48 3.60 31.97 -18.15
CA THR A 48 4.35 32.65 -19.21
C THR A 48 5.83 32.68 -18.84
N TYR A 49 6.69 32.13 -19.69
CA TYR A 49 8.14 32.18 -19.53
C TYR A 49 8.79 32.72 -20.80
N LYS A 50 9.66 33.72 -20.66
CA LYS A 50 10.33 34.39 -21.81
C LYS A 50 9.37 34.80 -22.94
N LYS A 51 8.22 35.37 -22.57
CA LYS A 51 7.13 35.82 -23.47
C LYS A 51 6.40 34.70 -24.22
N GLN A 52 6.59 33.44 -23.83
CA GLN A 52 5.85 32.30 -24.38
C GLN A 52 4.95 31.69 -23.31
N ASN A 53 3.77 31.26 -23.71
CA ASN A 53 2.87 30.49 -22.86
C ASN A 53 3.36 29.04 -22.84
N VAL A 54 3.69 28.55 -21.66
CA VAL A 54 4.34 27.25 -21.46
C VAL A 54 3.67 26.46 -20.35
N CYS A 55 3.83 25.14 -20.40
CA CYS A 55 3.51 24.24 -19.31
C CYS A 55 4.80 23.61 -18.80
N PHE A 56 5.14 23.85 -17.54
CA PHE A 56 6.25 23.18 -16.85
C PHE A 56 5.76 21.96 -16.10
N LEU A 57 6.49 20.86 -16.23
CA LEU A 57 6.33 19.66 -15.42
C LEU A 57 7.41 19.68 -14.36
N MET A 58 7.01 19.84 -13.11
CA MET A 58 7.89 19.92 -11.96
C MET A 58 7.78 18.62 -11.17
N GLU A 59 8.73 17.71 -11.37
CA GLU A 59 8.76 16.40 -10.74
C GLU A 59 9.05 16.53 -9.26
N ILE A 60 8.27 15.84 -8.44
CA ILE A 60 8.31 15.91 -6.98
C ILE A 60 8.90 14.60 -6.46
N ASN A 61 9.89 14.72 -5.58
CA ASN A 61 10.31 13.60 -4.76
C ASN A 61 9.25 13.37 -3.66
N THR A 62 8.66 12.18 -3.63
CA THR A 62 7.57 11.85 -2.69
C THR A 62 8.01 11.80 -1.23
N GLU A 63 9.29 11.54 -0.96
CA GLU A 63 9.84 11.45 0.39
C GLU A 63 10.18 12.84 0.93
N THR A 64 10.93 13.63 0.15
CA THR A 64 11.38 14.97 0.58
C THR A 64 10.35 16.06 0.29
N LYS A 65 9.33 15.78 -0.53
CA LYS A 65 8.34 16.74 -1.07
C LYS A 65 8.95 17.89 -1.86
N GLN A 66 10.22 17.78 -2.28
CA GLN A 66 10.93 18.79 -3.04
C GLN A 66 10.82 18.56 -4.55
N ILE A 67 10.92 19.65 -5.31
CA ILE A 67 10.98 19.61 -6.77
C ILE A 67 12.39 19.17 -7.17
N ILE A 68 12.50 18.05 -7.88
CA ILE A 68 13.78 17.45 -8.27
C ILE A 68 14.12 17.65 -9.75
N ASN A 69 13.12 17.88 -10.59
CA ASN A 69 13.34 18.08 -12.01
C ASN A 69 12.27 18.98 -12.62
N ILE A 70 12.63 19.71 -13.67
CA ILE A 70 11.71 20.59 -14.42
C ILE A 70 11.94 20.36 -15.91
N GLU A 71 10.85 20.10 -16.62
CA GLU A 71 10.85 20.00 -18.07
C GLU A 71 9.64 20.71 -18.69
N TYR A 72 9.70 20.99 -19.99
CA TYR A 72 8.54 21.48 -20.73
C TYR A 72 7.59 20.33 -21.05
N ALA A 73 6.29 20.53 -20.79
CA ALA A 73 5.23 19.73 -21.38
C ALA A 73 4.82 20.31 -22.74
N VAL A 74 4.78 19.44 -23.74
CA VAL A 74 4.14 19.75 -25.01
C VAL A 74 2.69 19.31 -24.92
N CYS A 75 1.74 20.25 -24.93
CA CYS A 75 0.31 19.98 -24.89
C CYS A 75 -0.49 21.08 -25.59
N CYS A 76 -1.72 20.76 -26.02
CA CYS A 76 -2.59 21.72 -26.68
C CYS A 76 -3.47 22.43 -25.66
N PHE A 77 -3.14 23.66 -25.30
CA PHE A 77 -3.87 24.45 -24.33
C PHE A 77 -4.08 25.89 -24.80
N HIS A 78 -5.13 26.52 -24.30
CA HIS A 78 -5.48 27.91 -24.54
C HIS A 78 -4.64 28.82 -23.64
N ASP A 79 -4.17 29.94 -24.18
CA ASP A 79 -3.26 30.90 -23.51
C ASP A 79 -3.72 31.34 -22.12
N HIS A 80 -5.04 31.36 -21.89
CA HIS A 80 -5.63 31.71 -20.59
C HIS A 80 -5.19 30.79 -19.45
N LEU A 81 -4.81 29.54 -19.69
CA LEU A 81 -4.27 28.67 -18.63
C LEU A 81 -2.92 29.17 -18.11
N SER A 82 -2.14 29.85 -18.96
CA SER A 82 -0.84 30.43 -18.62
C SER A 82 -0.92 31.64 -17.69
N PHE A 83 -2.11 32.10 -17.30
CA PHE A 83 -2.26 33.12 -16.25
C PHE A 83 -1.94 32.60 -14.84
N GLY A 84 -1.37 31.40 -14.72
CA GLY A 84 -0.98 30.78 -13.45
C GLY A 84 -1.96 29.68 -13.03
N THR A 85 -2.01 28.60 -13.79
CA THR A 85 -2.80 27.40 -13.44
C THR A 85 -1.87 26.28 -13.01
N ILE A 86 -2.16 25.62 -11.89
CA ILE A 86 -1.31 24.58 -11.31
C ILE A 86 -2.14 23.34 -11.01
N PHE A 87 -1.84 22.26 -11.74
CA PHE A 87 -2.36 20.92 -11.47
C PHE A 87 -1.34 20.11 -10.67
N TYR A 88 -1.83 19.21 -9.85
CA TYR A 88 -1.04 18.14 -9.23
C TYR A 88 -1.56 16.80 -9.72
N GLY A 89 -0.66 15.87 -10.00
CA GLY A 89 -1.06 14.58 -10.52
C GLY A 89 0.09 13.62 -10.75
N THR A 90 -0.24 12.54 -11.46
CA THR A 90 0.71 11.48 -11.81
C THR A 90 0.92 11.43 -13.31
N ILE A 91 2.20 11.46 -13.72
CA ILE A 91 2.59 11.15 -15.10
C ILE A 91 2.85 9.66 -15.22
N PHE A 92 2.22 9.03 -16.21
CA PHE A 92 2.43 7.64 -16.59
C PHE A 92 2.50 7.51 -18.11
N LYS A 93 2.92 6.33 -18.59
CA LYS A 93 3.00 6.02 -20.01
C LYS A 93 2.10 4.83 -20.33
N TYR A 94 1.42 4.91 -21.46
CA TYR A 94 0.67 3.81 -22.06
C TYR A 94 0.88 3.83 -23.56
N GLU A 95 1.24 2.70 -24.17
CA GLU A 95 1.53 2.57 -25.61
C GLU A 95 2.43 3.71 -26.16
N ASN A 96 3.55 3.98 -25.48
CA ASN A 96 4.50 5.07 -25.78
C ASN A 96 3.96 6.51 -25.72
N THR A 97 2.69 6.71 -25.38
CA THR A 97 2.09 8.03 -25.17
C THR A 97 2.19 8.41 -23.69
N ARG A 98 2.46 9.69 -23.42
CA ARG A 98 2.54 10.24 -22.05
C ARG A 98 1.19 10.79 -21.63
N PHE A 99 0.72 10.37 -20.46
CA PHE A 99 -0.52 10.84 -19.86
C PHE A 99 -0.22 11.55 -18.54
N PHE A 100 -0.96 12.62 -18.28
CA PHE A 100 -1.01 13.30 -16.99
C PHE A 100 -2.39 13.09 -16.36
N SER A 101 -2.44 12.27 -15.32
CA SER A 101 -3.64 12.05 -14.52
C SER A 101 -3.74 13.14 -13.46
N VAL A 102 -4.64 14.10 -13.64
CA VAL A 102 -4.88 15.21 -12.72
C VAL A 102 -5.59 14.70 -11.47
N GLU A 103 -4.90 14.80 -10.34
CA GLU A 103 -5.42 14.38 -9.03
C GLU A 103 -5.99 15.55 -8.25
N ASP A 104 -5.32 16.71 -8.31
CA ASP A 104 -5.78 17.89 -7.59
C ASP A 104 -5.44 19.19 -8.32
N LEU A 105 -6.11 20.26 -7.90
CA LEU A 105 -5.99 21.61 -8.43
C LEU A 105 -5.60 22.56 -7.29
N TYR A 106 -4.53 23.34 -7.51
CA TYR A 106 -4.04 24.32 -6.53
C TYR A 106 -4.32 25.75 -6.95
N TYR A 107 -4.10 26.07 -8.23
CA TYR A 107 -4.35 27.40 -8.79
C TYR A 107 -5.08 27.29 -10.12
N VAL A 108 -5.98 28.23 -10.38
CA VAL A 108 -6.65 28.43 -11.68
C VAL A 108 -6.48 29.89 -12.09
N LYS A 109 -5.78 30.15 -13.19
CA LYS A 109 -5.60 31.48 -13.78
C LYS A 109 -5.18 32.54 -12.72
N GLY A 110 -4.22 32.16 -11.87
CA GLY A 110 -3.64 32.99 -10.81
C GLY A 110 -4.39 32.98 -9.49
N ARG A 111 -5.56 32.33 -9.41
CA ARG A 111 -6.38 32.28 -8.19
C ARG A 111 -6.17 30.96 -7.44
N PRO A 112 -5.82 30.98 -6.14
CA PRO A 112 -5.69 29.76 -5.36
C PRO A 112 -7.07 29.14 -5.10
N VAL A 113 -7.18 27.81 -5.19
CA VAL A 113 -8.45 27.08 -5.01
C VAL A 113 -8.45 26.13 -3.80
N HIS A 114 -7.51 26.31 -2.88
CA HIS A 114 -7.37 25.50 -1.66
C HIS A 114 -8.62 25.48 -0.76
N MET A 115 -9.45 26.53 -0.79
CA MET A 115 -10.70 26.63 -0.02
C MET A 115 -11.89 25.88 -0.64
N LYS A 116 -11.75 25.37 -1.87
CA LYS A 116 -12.80 24.64 -2.59
C LYS A 116 -12.78 23.17 -2.21
N ASN A 117 -13.96 22.59 -2.07
CA ASN A 117 -14.09 21.14 -1.88
C ASN A 117 -13.77 20.37 -3.17
N TYR A 118 -13.66 19.04 -3.08
CA TYR A 118 -13.25 18.24 -4.23
C TYR A 118 -14.26 18.28 -5.38
N SER A 119 -15.58 18.30 -5.09
CA SER A 119 -16.61 18.45 -6.14
C SER A 119 -16.49 19.75 -6.91
N GLU A 120 -16.27 20.86 -6.21
CA GLU A 120 -16.06 22.17 -6.83
C GLU A 120 -14.79 22.18 -7.71
N LYS A 121 -13.73 21.48 -7.27
CA LYS A 121 -12.52 21.32 -8.08
C LYS A 121 -12.78 20.46 -9.33
N LEU A 122 -13.59 19.42 -9.23
CA LEU A 122 -14.00 18.61 -10.39
C LEU A 122 -14.80 19.43 -11.41
N GLU A 123 -15.70 20.31 -10.97
CA GLU A 123 -16.45 21.17 -11.90
C GLU A 123 -15.52 22.18 -12.60
N LEU A 124 -14.51 22.71 -11.90
CA LEU A 124 -13.46 23.53 -12.52
C LEU A 124 -12.66 22.74 -13.57
N LEU A 125 -12.26 21.51 -13.25
CA LEU A 125 -11.53 20.64 -14.17
C LEU A 125 -12.37 20.29 -15.40
N LYS A 126 -13.68 20.05 -15.24
CA LYS A 126 -14.61 19.85 -16.35
C LYS A 126 -14.66 21.06 -17.28
N HIS A 127 -14.75 22.28 -16.74
CA HIS A 127 -14.69 23.50 -17.56
C HIS A 127 -13.36 23.61 -18.31
N ILE A 128 -12.24 23.36 -17.61
CA ILE A 128 -10.90 23.42 -18.19
C ILE A 128 -10.73 22.41 -19.34
N PHE A 129 -11.17 21.16 -19.14
CA PHE A 129 -11.05 20.12 -20.17
C PHE A 129 -11.98 20.33 -21.36
N ALA A 130 -13.11 21.04 -21.16
CA ALA A 130 -14.00 21.40 -22.26
C ALA A 130 -13.47 22.58 -23.10
N ASN A 131 -12.86 23.59 -22.46
CA ASN A 131 -12.61 24.89 -23.10
C ASN A 131 -11.14 25.27 -23.21
N ASP A 132 -10.32 24.89 -22.24
CA ASP A 132 -8.99 25.45 -22.06
C ASP A 132 -7.86 24.48 -22.46
N ILE A 133 -8.06 23.16 -22.42
CA ILE A 133 -7.03 22.17 -22.83
C ILE A 133 -7.67 21.04 -23.64
N LYS A 134 -7.01 20.57 -24.71
CA LYS A 134 -7.50 19.46 -25.55
C LYS A 134 -6.80 18.16 -25.17
N GLN A 135 -7.57 17.09 -24.99
CA GLN A 135 -7.06 15.75 -24.65
C GLN A 135 -6.69 14.95 -25.91
N VAL A 136 -5.81 15.51 -26.72
CA VAL A 136 -5.38 14.90 -28.00
C VAL A 136 -3.86 14.77 -28.05
N SER A 137 -3.38 13.73 -28.73
CA SER A 137 -1.97 13.52 -29.04
C SER A 137 -1.81 13.34 -30.54
N TYR A 138 -1.05 14.22 -31.19
CA TYR A 138 -0.74 14.10 -32.62
C TYR A 138 0.58 13.35 -32.87
N TYR A 139 1.42 13.21 -31.84
CA TYR A 139 2.70 12.51 -31.88
C TYR A 139 3.15 12.08 -30.47
N GLN A 140 4.04 11.09 -30.39
CA GLN A 140 4.37 10.36 -29.15
C GLN A 140 4.88 11.22 -27.98
N TYR A 141 5.47 12.38 -28.27
CA TYR A 141 6.02 13.28 -27.23
C TYR A 141 4.98 14.21 -26.59
N GLN A 142 3.79 14.31 -27.16
CA GLN A 142 2.73 15.17 -26.64
C GLN A 142 2.09 14.55 -25.39
N MET A 143 1.83 15.40 -24.40
CA MET A 143 1.19 15.01 -23.14
C MET A 143 -0.32 15.18 -23.24
N VAL A 144 -1.03 14.09 -22.93
CA VAL A 144 -2.50 14.10 -22.81
C VAL A 144 -2.87 14.26 -21.35
N PHE A 145 -3.62 15.32 -21.04
CA PHE A 145 -4.15 15.55 -19.70
C PHE A 145 -5.50 14.88 -19.54
N GLY A 146 -5.80 14.34 -18.37
CA GLY A 146 -7.11 13.77 -18.07
C GLY A 146 -7.31 13.56 -16.58
N LEU A 147 -8.51 13.13 -16.20
CA LEU A 147 -8.79 12.69 -14.83
C LEU A 147 -8.44 11.20 -14.67
N PRO A 148 -8.08 10.76 -13.46
CA PRO A 148 -8.15 9.34 -13.14
C PRO A 148 -9.59 8.85 -13.27
N VAL A 149 -9.79 7.53 -13.33
CA VAL A 149 -11.13 6.97 -13.14
C VAL A 149 -11.59 7.28 -11.73
N ILE A 150 -12.78 7.84 -11.59
CA ILE A 150 -13.40 8.22 -10.32
C ILE A 150 -14.75 7.51 -10.18
N ASP A 151 -15.00 6.95 -9.01
CA ASP A 151 -16.27 6.32 -8.66
C ASP A 151 -16.61 6.54 -7.19
N ASN A 152 -17.88 6.39 -6.82
CA ASN A 152 -18.32 6.36 -5.42
C ASN A 152 -18.52 4.91 -4.90
N ASN A 153 -18.59 3.93 -5.80
CA ASN A 153 -18.80 2.53 -5.46
C ASN A 153 -17.48 1.75 -5.48
N TYR A 154 -17.09 1.25 -4.31
CA TYR A 154 -15.85 0.49 -4.13
C TYR A 154 -15.79 -0.81 -4.96
N GLN A 155 -16.89 -1.53 -5.11
CA GLN A 155 -16.89 -2.78 -5.90
C GLN A 155 -16.78 -2.48 -7.39
N HIS A 156 -17.48 -1.44 -7.85
CA HIS A 156 -17.43 -1.04 -9.26
C HIS A 156 -16.02 -0.57 -9.66
N ILE A 157 -15.40 0.28 -8.83
CA ILE A 157 -14.05 0.77 -9.13
C ILE A 157 -12.98 -0.33 -9.07
N LEU A 158 -13.13 -1.33 -8.20
CA LEU A 158 -12.25 -2.50 -8.21
C LEU A 158 -12.36 -3.26 -9.54
N ASN A 159 -13.57 -3.49 -10.04
CA ASN A 159 -13.77 -4.14 -11.33
C ASN A 159 -13.13 -3.30 -12.46
N ILE A 160 -13.34 -1.98 -12.48
CA ILE A 160 -12.72 -1.10 -13.48
C ILE A 160 -11.19 -1.17 -13.38
N ALA A 161 -10.62 -1.09 -12.17
CA ALA A 161 -9.18 -1.15 -11.95
C ALA A 161 -8.53 -2.43 -12.47
N THR A 162 -9.27 -3.55 -12.60
CA THR A 162 -8.75 -4.78 -13.21
C THR A 162 -8.66 -4.72 -14.74
N ILE A 163 -9.52 -3.95 -15.39
CA ILE A 163 -9.59 -3.86 -16.86
C ILE A 163 -8.84 -2.65 -17.43
N LEU A 164 -8.38 -1.73 -16.56
CA LEU A 164 -7.59 -0.58 -17.01
C LEU A 164 -6.32 -1.02 -17.75
N PRO A 165 -5.97 -0.33 -18.85
CA PRO A 165 -4.87 -0.73 -19.71
C PRO A 165 -3.50 -0.31 -19.16
N TYR A 166 -3.48 0.50 -18.10
CA TYR A 166 -2.30 0.89 -17.34
C TYR A 166 -2.35 0.33 -15.92
N LYS A 167 -1.18 0.20 -15.28
CA LYS A 167 -1.07 -0.28 -13.90
C LYS A 167 -1.55 0.81 -12.93
N VAL A 168 -2.52 0.48 -12.10
CA VAL A 168 -2.99 1.32 -10.99
C VAL A 168 -2.08 1.06 -9.78
N LYS A 169 -1.56 2.12 -9.16
CA LYS A 169 -0.71 2.05 -7.96
C LYS A 169 -1.53 2.21 -6.68
N TYR A 170 -2.46 3.15 -6.66
CA TYR A 170 -3.30 3.42 -5.50
C TYR A 170 -4.77 3.49 -5.88
N LEU A 171 -5.63 2.98 -5.00
CA LEU A 171 -6.99 3.49 -4.85
C LEU A 171 -6.93 4.62 -3.84
N GLN A 172 -7.16 5.84 -4.32
CA GLN A 172 -7.14 7.02 -3.49
C GLN A 172 -8.57 7.39 -3.11
N PHE A 173 -8.79 7.56 -1.83
CA PHE A 173 -10.09 7.88 -1.27
C PHE A 173 -10.13 9.33 -0.83
N ARG A 174 -11.20 10.03 -1.21
CA ARG A 174 -11.41 11.44 -0.90
C ARG A 174 -12.81 11.66 -0.37
N GLN A 175 -12.91 12.43 0.70
CA GLN A 175 -14.19 12.99 1.14
C GLN A 175 -14.41 14.35 0.49
N ASN A 176 -15.66 14.70 0.31
CA ASN A 176 -16.08 16.00 -0.21
C ASN A 176 -16.09 17.08 0.88
N SER A 177 -15.95 16.69 2.15
CA SER A 177 -15.80 17.64 3.24
C SER A 177 -14.44 18.35 3.18
N LYS A 178 -14.41 19.61 3.61
CA LYS A 178 -13.18 20.40 3.65
C LYS A 178 -12.21 19.84 4.69
N HIS A 179 -10.91 19.87 4.39
CA HIS A 179 -9.82 19.50 5.29
C HIS A 179 -9.76 18.03 5.75
N MET A 180 -10.47 17.13 5.06
CA MET A 180 -10.34 15.69 5.34
C MET A 180 -9.09 15.08 4.69
N PRO A 181 -8.42 14.14 5.38
CA PRO A 181 -7.20 13.53 4.87
C PRO A 181 -7.49 12.74 3.60
N ILE A 182 -6.58 12.84 2.64
CA ILE A 182 -6.58 11.99 1.46
C ILE A 182 -5.97 10.65 1.87
N VAL A 183 -6.65 9.55 1.56
CA VAL A 183 -6.18 8.21 1.96
C VAL A 183 -5.79 7.41 0.73
N ASN A 184 -4.55 6.95 0.67
CA ASN A 184 -4.06 6.10 -0.40
C ASN A 184 -3.97 4.65 0.06
N CYS A 185 -4.65 3.76 -0.65
CA CYS A 185 -4.51 2.31 -0.49
C CYS A 185 -3.72 1.77 -1.67
N VAL A 186 -2.60 1.08 -1.41
CA VAL A 186 -1.87 0.39 -2.48
C VAL A 186 -2.79 -0.62 -3.15
N TYR A 187 -2.92 -0.53 -4.47
CA TYR A 187 -3.71 -1.44 -5.25
C TYR A 187 -2.83 -2.55 -5.83
N TYR A 188 -3.15 -3.78 -5.49
CA TYR A 188 -2.56 -4.96 -6.10
C TYR A 188 -3.59 -5.55 -7.04
N LYS A 189 -3.31 -5.51 -8.35
CA LYS A 189 -4.16 -6.15 -9.36
C LYS A 189 -4.17 -7.65 -9.06
N SER A 190 -5.24 -8.11 -8.44
CA SER A 190 -5.53 -9.53 -8.32
C SER A 190 -5.72 -10.09 -9.73
N ASN A 191 -5.10 -11.24 -10.04
CA ASN A 191 -5.32 -11.99 -11.28
C ASN A 191 -6.74 -12.62 -11.33
N LEU A 192 -7.78 -11.81 -11.12
CA LEU A 192 -9.20 -12.17 -11.14
C LEU A 192 -9.82 -12.03 -12.54
N GLY A 193 -8.98 -12.03 -13.58
CA GLY A 193 -9.33 -11.84 -14.99
C GLY A 193 -9.53 -13.13 -15.81
N GLU A 194 -9.51 -14.31 -15.18
CA GLU A 194 -9.97 -15.56 -15.81
C GLU A 194 -11.14 -16.15 -15.02
N LYS A 195 -12.26 -15.44 -14.99
CA LYS A 195 -13.53 -16.04 -14.55
C LYS A 195 -14.09 -16.89 -15.69
N ARG A 196 -13.74 -18.17 -15.71
CA ARG A 196 -14.62 -19.18 -16.32
C ARG A 196 -15.92 -19.18 -15.52
N TYR A 197 -17.04 -18.96 -16.22
CA TYR A 197 -18.37 -19.17 -15.69
C TYR A 197 -18.50 -20.60 -15.17
N GLY A 198 -18.89 -20.77 -13.92
CA GLY A 198 -19.18 -22.09 -13.35
C GLY A 198 -19.21 -22.09 -11.83
N ASN A 199 -20.42 -22.03 -11.28
CA ASN A 199 -20.86 -22.51 -9.97
C ASN A 199 -20.16 -22.02 -8.69
N ASN A 200 -20.99 -21.53 -7.77
CA ASN A 200 -20.83 -21.48 -6.32
C ASN A 200 -19.69 -22.37 -5.79
N ASN A 201 -18.53 -21.75 -5.53
CA ASN A 201 -17.45 -22.16 -4.60
C ASN A 201 -16.26 -21.22 -4.86
N ALA A 202 -16.19 -20.09 -4.16
CA ALA A 202 -15.03 -19.20 -4.25
C ALA A 202 -13.80 -19.87 -3.61
N PRO A 203 -12.63 -19.95 -4.28
CA PRO A 203 -11.40 -20.33 -3.61
C PRO A 203 -10.91 -19.14 -2.75
N PRO A 204 -10.35 -19.40 -1.55
CA PRO A 204 -9.98 -18.36 -0.60
C PRO A 204 -8.79 -17.53 -1.10
N GLN A 205 -8.78 -16.24 -0.73
CA GLN A 205 -7.62 -15.35 -0.87
C GLN A 205 -6.36 -16.08 -0.40
N GLN A 206 -5.32 -16.16 -1.24
CA GLN A 206 -4.03 -16.73 -0.83
C GLN A 206 -3.42 -15.83 0.24
N LYS A 207 -3.60 -16.24 1.49
CA LYS A 207 -2.97 -15.65 2.65
C LYS A 207 -1.47 -15.96 2.54
N LYS A 208 -0.61 -14.96 2.77
CA LYS A 208 0.85 -15.16 2.71
C LYS A 208 1.27 -16.07 3.87
N GLU A 209 1.58 -17.30 3.52
CA GLU A 209 2.09 -18.34 4.41
C GLU A 209 3.62 -18.42 4.29
N TYR A 210 4.32 -18.39 5.42
CA TYR A 210 5.76 -18.63 5.49
C TYR A 210 6.08 -19.71 6.51
N ILE A 211 7.16 -20.43 6.27
CA ILE A 211 7.61 -21.50 7.16
C ILE A 211 8.68 -20.95 8.08
N PHE A 212 8.39 -20.95 9.37
CA PHE A 212 9.33 -20.59 10.43
C PHE A 212 9.71 -21.84 11.22
N ASN A 213 10.93 -21.83 11.78
CA ASN A 213 11.28 -22.76 12.83
C ASN A 213 10.79 -22.18 14.17
N VAL A 214 9.92 -22.90 14.86
CA VAL A 214 9.22 -22.41 16.06
C VAL A 214 9.74 -23.12 17.29
N LYS A 215 10.08 -22.36 18.33
CA LYS A 215 10.59 -22.86 19.62
C LYS A 215 9.77 -22.29 20.77
N PRO A 216 9.49 -23.07 21.82
CA PRO A 216 8.74 -22.59 22.98
C PRO A 216 9.66 -21.83 23.94
N GLU A 217 9.09 -20.89 24.68
CA GLU A 217 9.71 -20.32 25.89
C GLU A 217 9.11 -20.95 27.16
N ILE A 218 9.66 -20.63 28.33
CA ILE A 218 9.12 -21.14 29.61
C ILE A 218 7.67 -20.69 29.81
N GLN A 219 7.38 -19.42 29.52
CA GLN A 219 6.04 -18.84 29.71
C GLN A 219 5.04 -19.36 28.67
N SER A 220 3.83 -19.74 29.13
CA SER A 220 2.75 -20.23 28.27
C SER A 220 2.38 -19.25 27.16
N ASP A 221 1.98 -19.81 26.01
CA ASP A 221 1.64 -19.07 24.79
C ASP A 221 2.72 -18.15 24.22
N ILE A 222 3.96 -18.28 24.68
CA ILE A 222 5.12 -17.58 24.13
C ILE A 222 5.97 -18.57 23.30
N TYR A 223 6.09 -18.25 22.01
CA TYR A 223 6.85 -19.03 21.05
C TYR A 223 7.69 -18.12 20.16
N GLY A 224 8.99 -18.40 20.06
CA GLY A 224 9.91 -17.66 19.20
C GLY A 224 9.90 -18.19 17.77
N LEU A 225 9.94 -17.29 16.79
CA LEU A 225 10.05 -17.60 15.37
C LEU A 225 11.50 -17.39 14.90
N TYR A 226 12.09 -18.44 14.35
CA TYR A 226 13.46 -18.48 13.87
C TYR A 226 13.50 -18.78 12.37
N VAL A 227 14.48 -18.19 11.69
CA VAL A 227 14.70 -18.35 10.25
C VAL A 227 16.09 -18.87 9.96
N TYR A 228 16.27 -19.39 8.74
CA TYR A 228 17.55 -19.93 8.31
C TYR A 228 18.61 -18.82 8.20
N ASN A 229 19.72 -19.03 8.90
CA ASN A 229 20.87 -18.16 8.90
C ASN A 229 21.96 -18.76 7.99
N HIS A 230 22.41 -17.98 7.01
CA HIS A 230 23.44 -18.41 6.07
C HIS A 230 24.82 -18.54 6.72
N ASP A 231 25.09 -17.79 7.79
CA ASP A 231 26.40 -17.77 8.46
C ASP A 231 26.59 -19.00 9.34
N SER A 232 25.58 -19.38 10.12
CA SER A 232 25.62 -20.55 11.01
C SER A 232 25.12 -21.83 10.36
N LYS A 233 24.54 -21.75 9.15
CA LYS A 233 23.87 -22.85 8.42
C LYS A 233 22.78 -23.56 9.24
N LYS A 234 22.15 -22.84 10.17
CA LYS A 234 21.08 -23.35 11.05
C LYS A 234 19.91 -22.36 11.13
N CYS A 235 18.77 -22.81 11.65
CA CYS A 235 17.61 -21.95 11.92
C CYS A 235 17.73 -21.31 13.31
N ASP A 236 18.70 -20.43 13.50
CA ASP A 236 19.01 -19.79 14.79
C ASP A 236 18.81 -18.26 14.81
N TYR A 237 18.41 -17.67 13.68
CA TYR A 237 18.15 -16.24 13.61
C TYR A 237 16.74 -15.94 14.11
N TYR A 238 16.65 -15.36 15.31
CA TYR A 238 15.38 -14.91 15.90
C TYR A 238 14.78 -13.75 15.10
N VAL A 239 13.48 -13.85 14.79
CA VAL A 239 12.72 -12.82 14.09
C VAL A 239 11.79 -12.09 15.05
N GLU A 240 10.83 -12.80 15.63
CA GLU A 240 9.84 -12.24 16.54
C GLU A 240 9.12 -13.36 17.33
N THR A 241 8.32 -12.95 18.32
CA THR A 241 7.42 -13.85 19.04
C THR A 241 6.13 -14.05 18.24
N ALA A 242 5.74 -15.31 18.08
CA ALA A 242 4.48 -15.70 17.46
C ALA A 242 3.26 -15.08 18.16
N CYS A 243 2.25 -14.72 17.39
CA CYS A 243 0.96 -14.30 17.91
C CYS A 243 0.02 -15.49 18.01
N ILE A 244 -0.50 -15.72 19.21
CA ILE A 244 -1.53 -16.72 19.53
C ILE A 244 -2.85 -15.97 19.73
N PRO A 245 -3.67 -15.79 18.68
CA PRO A 245 -4.82 -14.88 18.74
C PRO A 245 -6.08 -15.53 19.33
N ASP A 246 -6.13 -16.85 19.38
CA ASP A 246 -7.30 -17.61 19.80
C ASP A 246 -6.92 -18.87 20.59
N PHE A 247 -7.88 -19.35 21.38
CA PHE A 247 -7.76 -20.54 22.21
C PHE A 247 -7.40 -21.79 21.41
N LYS A 248 -7.94 -21.94 20.19
CA LYS A 248 -7.65 -23.10 19.33
C LYS A 248 -6.17 -23.18 18.97
N THR A 249 -5.55 -22.04 18.67
CA THR A 249 -4.12 -21.93 18.36
C THR A 249 -3.29 -22.20 19.61
N SER A 250 -3.70 -21.68 20.78
CA SER A 250 -3.07 -21.98 22.07
C SER A 250 -3.05 -23.49 22.36
N VAL A 251 -4.19 -24.16 22.26
CA VAL A 251 -4.30 -25.63 22.46
C VAL A 251 -3.43 -26.40 21.48
N MET A 252 -3.38 -26.01 20.19
CA MET A 252 -2.50 -26.67 19.21
C MET A 252 -1.03 -26.56 19.60
N MET A 253 -0.59 -25.35 19.94
CA MET A 253 0.81 -25.10 20.28
C MET A 253 1.19 -25.77 21.60
N ASN A 254 0.30 -25.73 22.59
CA ASN A 254 0.49 -26.44 23.84
C ASN A 254 0.61 -27.95 23.63
N LYS A 255 -0.22 -28.58 22.78
CA LYS A 255 -0.08 -30.01 22.46
C LYS A 255 1.25 -30.37 21.80
N LEU A 256 1.87 -29.44 21.06
CA LEU A 256 3.15 -29.69 20.39
C LEU A 256 4.35 -29.55 21.35
N PHE A 257 4.29 -28.56 22.24
CA PHE A 257 5.45 -28.12 23.03
C PHE A 257 5.31 -28.33 24.54
N ARG A 258 4.12 -28.66 25.06
CA ARG A 258 3.82 -28.70 26.49
C ARG A 258 2.97 -29.91 26.88
N LYS A 259 2.98 -30.22 28.17
CA LYS A 259 2.08 -31.18 28.80
C LYS A 259 1.19 -30.41 29.78
N ILE A 260 -0.02 -30.04 29.34
CA ILE A 260 -1.00 -29.28 30.11
C ILE A 260 -2.28 -30.14 30.15
N LYS A 261 -2.63 -30.68 31.32
CA LYS A 261 -3.76 -31.62 31.52
C LYS A 261 -5.11 -30.93 31.24
N GLU A 262 -5.18 -29.64 31.54
CA GLU A 262 -6.34 -28.74 31.44
C GLU A 262 -6.78 -28.46 29.98
N ASN A 263 -5.86 -28.63 29.02
CA ASN A 263 -6.19 -28.50 27.60
C ASN A 263 -6.97 -29.71 27.06
N GLU A 264 -6.99 -30.83 27.79
CA GLU A 264 -7.75 -32.04 27.43
C GLU A 264 -9.05 -32.13 28.23
N ASN A 265 -9.03 -31.78 29.51
CA ASN A 265 -10.20 -31.70 30.36
C ASN A 265 -10.12 -30.50 31.31
N LEU A 266 -11.07 -29.57 31.22
CA LEU A 266 -11.10 -28.39 32.10
C LEU A 266 -11.30 -28.79 33.57
N ASP A 267 -12.00 -29.90 33.81
CA ASP A 267 -12.30 -30.42 35.15
C ASP A 267 -11.07 -31.05 35.83
N ALA A 268 -9.97 -31.25 35.08
CA ALA A 268 -8.69 -31.74 35.64
C ALA A 268 -8.05 -30.74 36.63
N LEU A 269 -8.52 -29.49 36.67
CA LEU A 269 -8.14 -28.49 37.67
C LEU A 269 -8.60 -28.86 39.10
N GLU A 270 -9.62 -29.73 39.24
CA GLU A 270 -10.18 -30.16 40.52
C GLU A 270 -9.65 -31.53 40.99
N GLU A 271 -8.86 -32.20 40.15
CA GLU A 271 -8.22 -33.49 40.47
C GLU A 271 -6.93 -33.25 41.28
N SER A 272 -6.65 -34.11 42.27
CA SER A 272 -5.41 -34.02 43.04
C SER A 272 -4.19 -34.39 42.19
N ASP A 273 -3.14 -33.57 42.26
CA ASP A 273 -1.87 -33.83 41.57
C ASP A 273 -1.29 -35.22 41.90
N GLU A 274 -0.67 -35.86 40.91
CA GLU A 274 0.02 -37.14 41.08
C GLU A 274 1.36 -36.93 41.82
N GLU A 275 1.79 -37.87 42.68
CA GLU A 275 3.00 -37.71 43.52
C GLU A 275 4.27 -37.30 42.73
N GLU A 276 4.45 -37.82 41.51
CA GLU A 276 5.57 -37.48 40.61
C GLU A 276 5.59 -35.99 40.19
N GLU A 277 4.42 -35.35 40.08
CA GLU A 277 4.28 -33.94 39.68
C GLU A 277 4.61 -32.99 40.83
N PHE A 278 4.44 -33.46 42.06
CA PHE A 278 4.80 -32.77 43.30
C PHE A 278 6.30 -32.82 43.58
N GLU A 279 6.97 -33.92 43.23
CA GLU A 279 8.42 -34.08 43.42
C GLU A 279 9.27 -33.26 42.43
N ASN A 280 8.78 -33.03 41.21
CA ASN A 280 9.49 -32.26 40.20
C ASN A 280 9.38 -30.73 40.44
N GLN A 281 10.49 -30.08 40.78
CA GLN A 281 10.58 -28.63 41.04
C GLN A 281 11.13 -27.82 39.85
N ASP A 282 11.41 -28.45 38.72
CA ASP A 282 11.99 -27.77 37.56
C ASP A 282 10.98 -26.77 36.95
N ILE A 283 11.49 -25.59 36.61
CA ILE A 283 10.68 -24.47 36.10
C ILE A 283 10.11 -24.79 34.71
N ASP A 284 10.74 -25.70 33.96
CA ASP A 284 10.35 -26.15 32.63
C ASP A 284 9.64 -27.51 32.62
N LYS A 285 9.25 -28.07 33.79
CA LYS A 285 8.64 -29.41 33.89
C LYS A 285 7.43 -29.67 32.99
N PHE A 286 6.74 -28.61 32.57
CA PHE A 286 5.57 -28.67 31.69
C PHE A 286 5.84 -28.26 30.23
N VAL A 287 7.09 -27.97 29.85
CA VAL A 287 7.46 -27.52 28.52
C VAL A 287 8.70 -28.24 27.99
N HIS A 288 8.64 -28.65 26.74
CA HIS A 288 9.74 -29.29 26.04
C HIS A 288 10.56 -28.25 25.29
N LEU A 289 11.53 -27.63 25.97
CA LEU A 289 12.42 -26.60 25.39
C LEU A 289 13.37 -27.14 24.31
N ASP A 290 13.58 -28.46 24.28
CA ASP A 290 14.39 -29.16 23.29
C ASP A 290 13.67 -29.36 21.94
N LYS A 291 12.34 -29.24 21.92
CA LYS A 291 11.54 -29.43 20.72
C LYS A 291 11.52 -28.17 19.86
N GLU A 292 11.77 -28.37 18.57
CA GLU A 292 11.58 -27.35 17.53
C GLU A 292 10.77 -27.94 16.37
N TYR A 293 9.84 -27.15 15.83
CA TYR A 293 9.03 -27.57 14.69
C TYR A 293 9.05 -26.52 13.60
N ASN A 294 9.14 -26.97 12.34
CA ASN A 294 8.89 -26.11 11.20
C ASN A 294 7.38 -25.96 11.05
N MET A 295 6.87 -24.73 11.15
CA MET A 295 5.45 -24.44 11.08
C MET A 295 5.17 -23.43 10.00
N ILE A 296 4.06 -23.65 9.30
CA ILE A 296 3.49 -22.68 8.40
C ILE A 296 2.78 -21.64 9.26
N CYS A 297 3.22 -20.40 9.16
CA CYS A 297 2.64 -19.25 9.83
C CYS A 297 2.06 -18.28 8.81
N GLU A 298 0.99 -17.60 9.22
CA GLU A 298 0.30 -16.59 8.45
C GLU A 298 0.43 -15.23 9.14
N TYR A 299 0.59 -14.18 8.35
CA TYR A 299 0.66 -12.84 8.92
C TYR A 299 -0.72 -12.36 9.36
N ASN A 300 -0.89 -12.16 10.66
CA ASN A 300 -2.10 -11.62 11.24
C ASN A 300 -2.07 -10.08 11.17
N TYR A 301 -2.72 -9.52 10.15
CA TYR A 301 -2.77 -8.08 9.92
C TYR A 301 -3.39 -7.27 11.08
N LYS A 302 -4.29 -7.88 11.87
CA LYS A 302 -4.91 -7.22 13.03
C LYS A 302 -3.89 -7.01 14.15
N HIS A 303 -3.05 -8.00 14.40
CA HIS A 303 -2.06 -7.99 15.48
C HIS A 303 -0.64 -7.61 15.01
N LYS A 304 -0.44 -7.46 13.69
CA LYS A 304 0.84 -7.15 13.02
C LYS A 304 1.96 -8.13 13.38
N LYS A 305 1.61 -9.41 13.53
CA LYS A 305 2.52 -10.50 13.95
C LYS A 305 2.18 -11.78 13.19
N TRP A 306 3.12 -12.72 13.14
CA TRP A 306 2.89 -14.05 12.54
C TRP A 306 2.17 -15.00 13.50
N THR A 307 1.15 -15.68 13.01
CA THR A 307 0.37 -16.68 13.74
C THR A 307 0.64 -18.08 13.17
N PRO A 308 1.04 -19.07 13.99
CA PRO A 308 1.21 -20.46 13.57
C PRO A 308 -0.13 -21.06 13.13
N LEU A 309 -0.17 -21.72 11.98
CA LEU A 309 -1.36 -22.39 11.45
C LEU A 309 -1.29 -23.91 11.54
N ARG A 310 -0.15 -24.50 11.16
CA ARG A 310 0.05 -25.96 11.11
C ARG A 310 1.52 -26.34 10.95
N LEU A 311 1.84 -27.60 11.22
CA LEU A 311 3.14 -28.18 10.91
C LEU A 311 3.42 -28.14 9.40
N ALA A 312 4.66 -27.82 9.05
CA ALA A 312 5.13 -27.85 7.67
C ALA A 312 5.33 -29.31 7.21
N PRO A 313 4.95 -29.66 5.97
CA PRO A 313 5.31 -30.94 5.35
C PRO A 313 6.83 -31.19 5.35
N ARG A 314 7.22 -32.46 5.46
CA ARG A 314 8.64 -32.85 5.44
C ARG A 314 9.32 -32.39 4.14
N GLY A 315 10.50 -31.78 4.27
CA GLY A 315 11.31 -31.32 3.14
C GLY A 315 11.01 -29.90 2.64
N GLN A 316 10.06 -29.17 3.24
CA GLN A 316 9.85 -27.76 2.90
C GLN A 316 10.87 -26.83 3.57
N ARG A 317 11.29 -25.79 2.83
CA ARG A 317 12.34 -24.85 3.21
C ARG A 317 11.82 -23.79 4.18
N VAL A 318 12.51 -23.61 5.31
CA VAL A 318 12.32 -22.47 6.23
C VAL A 318 12.77 -21.19 5.54
N VAL A 319 12.01 -20.10 5.70
CA VAL A 319 12.35 -18.82 5.08
C VAL A 319 13.68 -18.28 5.61
N ASN A 320 14.35 -17.40 4.85
CA ASN A 320 15.55 -16.69 5.30
C ASN A 320 15.27 -15.19 5.48
N LYS A 321 16.24 -14.44 6.01
CA LYS A 321 16.12 -12.99 6.24
C LYS A 321 15.77 -12.19 4.98
N ASN A 322 16.26 -12.61 3.81
CA ASN A 322 16.00 -11.91 2.53
C ASN A 322 14.57 -12.13 2.03
N ASP A 323 13.93 -13.25 2.39
CA ASP A 323 12.54 -13.55 2.06
C ASP A 323 11.57 -12.65 2.84
N LEU A 324 11.96 -12.19 4.04
CA LEU A 324 11.19 -11.27 4.89
C LEU A 324 11.33 -9.80 4.48
N GLY A 325 12.47 -9.39 3.89
CA GLY A 325 12.73 -8.02 3.43
C GLY A 325 11.98 -7.58 2.16
N ARG A 326 11.13 -8.46 1.60
CA ARG A 326 10.25 -8.18 0.45
C ARG A 326 8.79 -7.92 0.86
N LEU A 327 8.54 -7.64 2.14
CA LEU A 327 7.22 -7.36 2.71
C LEU A 327 6.85 -5.88 2.68
#